data_AF-A0A918AMI3-F1
#
_entry.id   AF-A0A918AMI3-F1
#
_cell.length_a   1.000
_cell.length_b   1.000
_cell.length_c   1.000
_cell.angle_alpha   90.00
_cell.angle_beta   90.00
_cell.angle_gamma   90.00
#
_symmetry.space_group_name_H-M   'P 1'
#
loop_
_entity.id
_entity.type
_entity.pdbx_description
1 polymer ?
#
loop_
_entity_poly.entity_id
_entity_poly.type
_entity_poly.pdbx_seq_one_letter_code
_entity_poly.pdbx_strand_id
1 'polypeptide(L)'
;MPRLALMLVRCAAALLWPADRARYLEQWRADVLGAAELGLSPLGVALGAARTAFRLKKPLWPPVGVLALALRLRESRHVGAVFAVLLIAQLGGTALLFVT
;
A
#
# COMPACT_ATOMS: atom_id res chain seq x y z
N MET A 1 18.21 -1.30 -11.88
CA MET A 1 18.58 -1.87 -10.55
C MET A 1 17.62 -3.00 -10.13
N PRO A 2 17.57 -4.13 -10.86
CA PRO A 2 16.61 -5.21 -10.55
C PRO A 2 16.93 -5.94 -9.25
N ARG A 3 18.22 -6.03 -8.87
CA ARG A 3 18.68 -6.75 -7.67
C ARG A 3 18.11 -6.17 -6.36
N LEU A 4 18.04 -4.84 -6.25
CA LEU A 4 17.46 -4.16 -5.08
C LEU A 4 15.95 -4.40 -4.97
N ALA A 5 15.24 -4.31 -6.10
CA ALA A 5 13.81 -4.60 -6.16
C ALA A 5 13.50 -6.06 -5.79
N LEU A 6 14.31 -7.01 -6.25
CA LEU A 6 14.18 -8.43 -5.89
C LEU A 6 14.48 -8.69 -4.40
N MET A 7 15.45 -7.98 -3.81
CA MET A 7 15.70 -8.03 -2.36
C MET A 7 14.49 -7.51 -1.57
N LEU A 8 13.91 -6.37 -1.99
CA LEU A 8 12.71 -5.81 -1.38
C LEU A 8 11.52 -6.79 -1.44
N VAL A 9 11.28 -7.41 -2.60
CA VAL A 9 10.24 -8.44 -2.75
C VAL A 9 10.48 -9.64 -1.83
N ARG A 10 11.74 -10.07 -1.67
CA ARG A 10 12.09 -11.17 -0.76
C ARG A 10 11.83 -10.82 0.70
N CYS A 11 12.14 -9.59 1.11
CA CYS A 11 11.81 -9.06 2.43
C CYS A 11 10.29 -8.93 2.62
N ALA A 12 9.57 -8.43 1.62
CA ALA A 12 8.11 -8.32 1.64
C ALA A 12 7.44 -9.70 1.80
N ALA A 13 7.88 -10.70 1.04
CA ALA A 13 7.33 -12.05 1.13
C ALA A 13 7.63 -12.70 2.50
N ALA A 14 8.73 -12.33 3.16
CA ALA A 14 9.01 -12.80 4.53
C ALA A 14 8.02 -12.27 5.59
N LEU A 15 7.22 -11.26 5.26
CA LEU A 15 6.15 -10.75 6.13
C LEU A 15 4.85 -11.56 6.03
N LEU A 16 4.71 -12.41 5.01
CA LEU A 16 3.53 -13.24 4.78
C LEU A 16 3.57 -14.52 5.62
N TRP A 17 2.41 -15.15 5.79
CA TRP A 17 2.33 -16.47 6.41
C TRP A 17 3.06 -17.53 5.57
N PRO A 18 3.65 -18.57 6.20
CA PRO A 18 4.47 -19.56 5.51
C PRO A 18 3.77 -20.25 4.33
N ALA A 19 2.45 -20.47 4.44
CA ALA A 19 1.63 -21.10 3.41
C ALA A 19 1.55 -20.27 2.12
N ASP A 20 1.49 -18.94 2.22
CA ASP A 20 1.30 -18.05 1.07
C ASP A 20 2.62 -17.49 0.52
N ARG A 21 3.67 -17.49 1.35
CA ARG A 21 4.95 -16.86 1.07
C ARG A 21 5.58 -17.30 -0.26
N ALA A 22 5.58 -18.60 -0.56
CA ALA A 22 6.21 -19.13 -1.77
C ALA A 22 5.51 -18.62 -3.03
N ARG A 23 4.18 -18.68 -3.05
CA ARG A 23 3.33 -18.25 -4.17
C ARG A 23 3.48 -16.76 -4.46
N TYR A 24 3.36 -15.92 -3.43
CA TYR A 24 3.47 -14.47 -3.60
C TYR A 24 4.90 -14.04 -3.99
N LEU A 25 5.93 -14.74 -3.49
CA LEU A 25 7.31 -14.45 -3.87
C LEU A 25 7.56 -14.73 -5.37
N GLU A 26 7.00 -15.82 -5.90
CA GLU A 26 7.11 -16.15 -7.32
C GLU A 26 6.40 -15.10 -8.19
N GLN A 27 5.15 -14.75 -7.84
CA GLN A 27 4.37 -13.73 -8.54
C GLN A 27 5.08 -12.37 -8.56
N TRP A 28 5.49 -11.86 -7.39
CA TRP A 28 6.13 -10.55 -7.31
C TRP A 28 7.50 -10.50 -7.98
N ARG A 29 8.21 -11.63 -8.08
CA ARG A 29 9.44 -11.70 -8.87
C ARG A 29 9.16 -11.58 -10.37
N ALA A 30 8.14 -12.28 -10.86
CA ALA A 30 7.71 -12.16 -12.25
C ALA A 30 7.30 -10.71 -12.56
N ASP A 31 6.54 -10.07 -11.66
CA ASP A 31 6.12 -8.68 -11.84
C ASP A 31 7.31 -7.70 -11.88
N VAL A 32 8.32 -7.87 -11.02
CA VAL A 32 9.52 -7.02 -10.99
C VAL A 32 10.38 -7.22 -12.24
N LEU A 33 10.52 -8.45 -12.72
CA LEU A 33 11.27 -8.75 -13.95
C LEU A 33 10.53 -8.22 -15.17
N GLY A 34 9.22 -8.47 -15.27
CA GLY A 34 8.38 -7.96 -16.36
C GLY A 34 8.35 -6.43 -16.40
N ALA A 35 8.31 -5.76 -15.25
CA ALA A 35 8.43 -4.31 -15.20
C ALA A 35 9.76 -3.80 -15.73
N ALA A 36 10.87 -4.50 -15.43
CA ALA A 36 12.18 -4.14 -15.95
C ALA A 36 12.27 -4.32 -17.47
N GLU A 37 11.65 -5.38 -18.01
CA GLU A 37 11.57 -5.64 -19.46
C GLU A 37 10.72 -4.60 -20.20
N LEU A 38 9.66 -4.12 -19.57
CA LEU A 38 8.76 -3.10 -20.13
C LEU A 38 9.27 -1.65 -19.94
N GLY A 39 10.47 -1.46 -19.40
CA GLY A 39 11.04 -0.13 -19.10
C GLY A 39 10.34 0.61 -17.95
N LEU A 40 9.49 -0.08 -17.20
CA LEU A 40 8.82 0.44 -16.01
C LEU A 40 9.75 0.37 -14.79
N SER A 41 9.43 1.13 -13.74
CA SER A 41 10.23 1.15 -12.51
C SER A 41 10.05 -0.15 -11.69
N PRO A 42 11.08 -1.02 -11.59
CA PRO A 42 10.98 -2.27 -10.85
C PRO A 42 10.89 -2.02 -9.33
N LEU A 43 11.42 -0.88 -8.87
CA LEU A 43 11.31 -0.43 -7.49
C LEU A 43 9.88 -0.05 -7.12
N GLY A 44 9.12 0.56 -8.03
CA GLY A 44 7.71 0.88 -7.81
C GLY A 44 6.87 -0.38 -7.59
N VAL A 45 7.13 -1.43 -8.38
CA VAL A 45 6.49 -2.74 -8.24
C VAL A 45 6.87 -3.41 -6.91
N ALA A 46 8.15 -3.40 -6.54
CA ALA A 46 8.61 -3.95 -5.27
C ALA A 46 8.00 -3.24 -4.05
N LEU A 47 7.81 -1.91 -4.12
CA LEU A 47 7.12 -1.14 -3.09
C LEU A 47 5.62 -1.49 -3.01
N GLY A 48 4.97 -1.70 -4.16
CA GLY A 48 3.60 -2.20 -4.24
C GLY A 48 3.44 -3.57 -3.57
N ALA A 49 4.36 -4.50 -3.86
CA ALA A 49 4.44 -5.82 -3.22
C ALA A 49 4.61 -5.70 -1.70
N ALA A 50 5.51 -4.84 -1.22
CA ALA A 50 5.70 -4.58 0.20
C ALA A 50 4.44 -4.03 0.88
N ARG A 51 3.75 -3.06 0.25
CA ARG A 51 2.49 -2.51 0.76
C ARG A 51 1.40 -3.58 0.85
N THR A 52 1.31 -4.46 -0.14
CA THR A 52 0.38 -5.59 -0.15
C THR A 52 0.70 -6.59 0.95
N ALA A 53 1.98 -6.95 1.13
CA ALA A 53 2.42 -7.81 2.23
C ALA A 53 2.02 -7.25 3.60
N PHE A 54 2.19 -5.94 3.81
CA PHE A 54 1.77 -5.26 5.04
C PHE A 54 0.25 -5.30 5.28
N ARG A 55 -0.56 -5.27 4.21
CA ARG A 55 -2.02 -5.39 4.30
C ARG A 55 -2.45 -6.82 4.62
N LEU A 56 -1.79 -7.81 4.03
CA LEU A 56 -2.06 -9.24 4.24
C LEU A 56 -1.58 -9.74 5.60
N LYS A 57 -0.49 -9.18 6.14
CA LYS A 57 0.05 -9.55 7.47
C LYS A 57 -0.84 -9.12 8.62
N LYS A 58 -1.58 -8.02 8.48
CA LYS A 58 -2.55 -7.65 9.50
C LYS A 58 -3.66 -8.70 9.45
N PRO A 59 -4.10 -9.29 10.58
CA PRO A 59 -5.43 -9.89 10.59
C PRO A 59 -6.37 -8.85 9.99
N LEU A 60 -7.45 -9.29 9.33
CA LEU A 60 -8.58 -8.41 9.09
C LEU A 60 -9.09 -7.92 10.47
N TRP A 61 -8.37 -7.00 11.11
CA TRP A 61 -8.98 -6.03 11.97
C TRP A 61 -10.02 -5.39 11.07
N PRO A 62 -11.30 -5.41 11.49
CA PRO A 62 -12.35 -4.78 10.72
C PRO A 62 -11.81 -3.40 10.36
N PRO A 63 -12.03 -2.95 9.11
CA PRO A 63 -11.45 -1.72 8.65
C PRO A 63 -11.66 -0.71 9.76
N VAL A 64 -10.58 -0.05 10.18
CA VAL A 64 -10.68 1.22 10.90
C VAL A 64 -11.33 2.17 9.88
N GLY A 65 -12.60 1.92 9.62
CA GLY A 65 -13.38 2.50 8.55
C GLY A 65 -14.00 3.79 9.06
N VAL A 66 -14.80 4.41 8.20
CA VAL A 66 -15.55 5.62 8.52
C VAL A 66 -16.19 5.54 9.92
N LEU A 67 -16.66 4.37 10.35
CA LEU A 67 -17.22 4.16 11.68
C LEU A 67 -16.22 4.29 12.84
N ALA A 68 -15.02 3.69 12.74
CA ALA A 68 -13.99 3.84 13.77
C ALA A 68 -13.43 5.28 13.79
N LEU A 69 -13.33 5.90 12.61
CA LEU A 69 -13.00 7.32 12.48
C LEU A 69 -14.10 8.20 13.10
N ALA A 70 -15.38 7.88 12.87
CA ALA A 70 -16.54 8.58 13.42
C ALA A 70 -16.62 8.44 14.95
N LEU A 71 -16.30 7.27 15.50
CA LEU A 71 -16.22 7.05 16.95
C LEU A 71 -15.07 7.85 17.57
N ARG A 72 -13.90 7.88 16.92
CA ARG A 72 -12.75 8.70 17.36
C ARG A 72 -13.01 10.21 17.23
N LEU A 73 -13.77 10.61 16.21
CA LEU A 73 -14.23 11.99 16.00
C LEU A 73 -15.26 12.42 17.03
N ARG A 74 -16.17 11.50 17.44
CA ARG A 74 -17.16 11.75 18.49
C ARG A 74 -16.51 12.07 19.84
N GLU A 75 -15.35 11.48 20.13
CA GLU A 75 -14.59 11.77 21.36
C GLU A 75 -13.68 13.01 21.26
N SER A 76 -13.43 13.56 20.08
CA SER A 76 -12.46 14.63 19.90
C SER A 76 -13.13 16.00 19.67
N ARG A 77 -12.84 16.98 20.52
CA ARG A 77 -13.32 18.38 20.40
C ARG A 77 -12.79 19.14 19.16
N HIS A 78 -11.98 18.51 18.30
CA HIS A 78 -11.29 19.15 17.17
C HIS A 78 -11.77 18.62 15.80
N VAL A 79 -13.08 18.36 15.67
CA VAL A 79 -13.72 17.88 14.44
C VAL A 79 -13.36 18.74 13.21
N GLY A 80 -13.20 20.05 13.38
CA GLY A 80 -12.85 20.97 12.30
C GLY A 80 -11.47 20.73 11.68
N ALA A 81 -10.46 20.35 12.47
CA ALA A 81 -9.11 20.10 11.97
C ALA A 81 -9.06 18.85 11.09
N VAL A 82 -9.81 17.81 11.47
CA VAL A 82 -9.89 16.57 10.69
C VAL A 82 -10.64 16.78 9.38
N PHE A 83 -11.70 17.59 9.39
CA PHE A 83 -12.45 17.95 8.18
C PHE A 83 -11.57 18.73 7.19
N ALA A 84 -10.75 19.66 7.68
CA ALA A 84 -9.80 20.41 6.86
C ALA A 84 -8.76 19.49 6.19
N VAL A 85 -8.19 18.53 6.93
CA VAL A 85 -7.24 17.56 6.38
C VAL A 85 -7.89 16.67 5.32
N LEU A 86 -9.13 16.24 5.53
CA LEU A 86 -9.88 15.42 4.58
C LEU A 86 -10.18 16.20 3.28
N LEU A 87 -10.54 17.48 3.40
CA LEU A 87 -10.76 18.37 2.26
C LEU A 87 -9.48 18.59 1.45
N ILE A 88 -8.35 18.85 2.11
CA ILE A 88 -7.05 19.01 1.44
C ILE A 88 -6.64 17.72 0.73
N ALA A 89 -6.82 16.56 1.37
CA ALA A 89 -6.52 15.27 0.77
C ALA A 89 -7.39 14.97 -0.45
N GLN A 90 -8.68 15.31 -0.41
CA GLN A 90 -9.58 15.16 -1.55
C GLN A 90 -9.23 16.10 -2.69
N LEU A 91 -8.92 17.37 -2.41
CA LEU A 91 -8.52 18.34 -3.44
C LEU A 91 -7.20 17.97 -4.12
N GLY A 92 -6.24 17.43 -3.36
CA GLY A 92 -4.99 16.91 -3.93
C GLY A 92 -5.21 15.68 -4.82
N GLY A 93 -6.14 14.80 -4.45
CA GLY A 93 -6.52 13.62 -5.23
C GLY A 93 -7.26 13.97 -6.53
N THR A 94 -8.22 14.90 -6.49
CA THR A 94 -8.90 15.38 -7.71
C THR A 94 -7.98 16.18 -8.61
N ALA A 95 -7.12 17.04 -8.07
CA ALA A 95 -6.14 17.77 -8.88
C ALA A 95 -5.23 16.82 -9.68
N LEU A 96 -4.85 15.68 -9.08
CA LEU A 96 -4.05 14.65 -9.76
C LEU A 96 -4.81 13.95 -10.89
N LEU A 97 -6.14 13.80 -10.77
CA LEU A 97 -7.01 13.18 -11.79
C LEU A 97 -7.30 14.10 -12.99
N PHE A 98 -7.22 15.42 -12.80
CA PHE A 98 -7.40 16.40 -13.89
C PHE A 98 -6.08 16.83 -14.56
N VAL A 99 -4.92 16.43 -14.00
CA VAL A 99 -3.59 16.70 -14.55
C VAL A 99 -3.04 15.54 -15.40
N THR A 100 -3.69 14.37 -15.37
CA THR A 100 -3.43 13.22 -16.27
C THR A 100 -4.30 13.25 -17.50
#